data_AF-A0A2T7UL56-F1
#
_entry.id   AF-A0A2T7UL56-F1
#
_cell.length_a   1.000
_cell.length_b   1.000
_cell.length_c   1.000
_cell.angle_alpha   90.00
_cell.angle_beta   90.00
_cell.angle_gamma   90.00
#
_symmetry.space_group_name_H-M   'P 1'
#
loop_
_entity.id
_entity.type
_entity.pdbx_description
1 polymer ?
#
loop_
_entity_poly.entity_id
_entity_poly.type
_entity_poly.pdbx_seq_one_letter_code
_entity_poly.pdbx_strand_id
1 'polypeptide(L)'
;MSDNPTPETSSAPATWRIILAAILDFFTAFIVLGYLVARFTGNLTESGFALSGTPALVLFALIALYFILGVKLFGGTLWQRLLRANRRR
;
A
#
# COMPACT_ATOMS: atom_id res chain seq x y z
N MET A 1 31.26 -21.12 34.48
CA MET A 1 30.53 -19.89 34.16
C MET A 1 30.13 -20.01 32.69
N SER A 2 28.89 -20.40 32.42
CA SER A 2 28.42 -20.70 31.06
C SER A 2 27.63 -19.50 30.55
N ASP A 3 28.25 -18.65 29.75
CA ASP A 3 27.56 -17.58 29.05
C ASP A 3 26.76 -18.19 27.90
N ASN A 4 25.49 -18.50 28.17
CA ASN A 4 24.54 -18.92 27.16
C ASN A 4 24.01 -17.64 26.46
N PRO A 5 24.33 -17.38 25.18
CA PRO A 5 23.80 -16.19 24.52
C PRO A 5 22.29 -16.33 24.42
N THR A 6 21.57 -15.44 25.11
CA THR A 6 20.13 -15.31 24.95
C THR A 6 19.82 -15.00 23.49
N PRO A 7 18.85 -15.67 22.86
CA PRO A 7 18.49 -15.37 21.49
C PRO A 7 17.93 -13.94 21.43
N GLU A 8 18.77 -13.02 20.98
CA GLU A 8 18.43 -11.64 20.67
C GLU A 8 17.21 -11.66 19.74
N THR A 9 16.02 -11.44 20.30
CA THR A 9 14.77 -11.55 19.55
C THR A 9 14.73 -10.35 18.62
N SER A 10 15.24 -10.53 17.40
CA SER A 10 15.30 -9.44 16.43
C SER A 10 13.87 -8.89 16.28
N SER A 11 13.69 -7.62 16.61
CA SER A 11 12.42 -6.89 16.61
C SER A 11 11.91 -6.62 15.19
N ALA A 12 12.14 -7.57 14.27
CA ALA A 12 11.63 -7.51 12.92
C ALA A 12 10.10 -7.36 13.00
N PRO A 13 9.53 -6.30 12.38
CA PRO A 13 8.10 -6.08 12.42
C PRO A 13 7.39 -7.31 11.86
N ALA A 14 6.40 -7.79 12.61
CA ALA A 14 5.70 -9.01 12.25
C ALA A 14 5.10 -8.88 10.83
N THR A 15 5.38 -9.86 9.97
CA THR A 15 5.01 -9.87 8.55
C THR A 15 3.52 -9.59 8.31
N TRP A 16 2.65 -10.03 9.23
CA TRP A 16 1.21 -9.76 9.15
C TRP A 16 0.86 -8.27 9.17
N ARG A 17 1.63 -7.43 9.87
CA ARG A 17 1.43 -5.97 9.90
C ARG A 17 1.75 -5.34 8.56
N ILE A 18 2.78 -5.86 7.89
CA ILE A 18 3.22 -5.41 6.57
C ILE A 18 2.16 -5.78 5.52
N ILE A 19 1.64 -7.01 5.58
CA ILE A 19 0.57 -7.49 4.69
C ILE A 19 -0.71 -6.69 4.92
N LEU A 20 -1.12 -6.48 6.17
CA LEU A 20 -2.33 -5.71 6.50
C LEU A 20 -2.22 -4.26 6.01
N ALA A 21 -1.05 -3.62 6.20
CA ALA A 21 -0.79 -2.29 5.66
C ALA A 21 -0.92 -2.28 4.13
N ALA A 22 -0.31 -3.23 3.43
CA ALA A 22 -0.36 -3.30 1.98
C ALA A 22 -1.80 -3.50 1.45
N ILE A 23 -2.62 -4.29 2.14
CA ILE A 23 -4.04 -4.48 1.80
C ILE A 23 -4.82 -3.18 2.00
N LEU A 24 -4.63 -2.50 3.14
CA LEU A 24 -5.29 -1.21 3.41
C LEU A 24 -4.86 -0.12 2.42
N ASP A 25 -3.56 -0.06 2.11
CA ASP A 25 -3.02 0.82 1.06
C ASP A 25 -3.65 0.53 -0.29
N PHE A 26 -3.77 -0.76 -0.66
CA PHE A 26 -4.35 -1.14 -1.93
C PHE A 26 -5.81 -0.69 -2.04
N PHE A 27 -6.63 -0.95 -1.02
CA PHE A 27 -8.03 -0.49 -1.02
C PHE A 27 -8.14 1.02 -1.05
N THR A 28 -7.34 1.73 -0.24
CA THR A 28 -7.36 3.19 -0.20
C THR A 28 -6.96 3.78 -1.56
N ALA A 29 -5.86 3.30 -2.14
CA ALA A 29 -5.40 3.73 -3.45
C ALA A 29 -6.40 3.37 -4.55
N PHE A 30 -6.96 2.17 -4.53
CA PHE A 30 -7.95 1.72 -5.51
C PHE A 30 -9.22 2.58 -5.47
N ILE A 31 -9.75 2.89 -4.29
CA ILE A 31 -10.95 3.72 -4.14
C ILE A 31 -10.66 5.16 -4.58
N VAL A 32 -9.58 5.77 -4.06
CA VAL A 32 -9.26 7.18 -4.34
C VAL A 32 -8.89 7.38 -5.80
N LEU A 33 -7.96 6.57 -6.34
CA LEU A 33 -7.53 6.68 -7.73
C LEU A 33 -8.63 6.22 -8.69
N GLY A 34 -9.38 5.18 -8.34
CA GLY A 34 -10.49 4.69 -9.16
C GLY A 34 -11.59 5.73 -9.29
N TYR A 35 -11.99 6.35 -8.18
CA TYR A 35 -12.94 7.46 -8.19
C TYR A 35 -12.41 8.65 -9.00
N LEU A 36 -11.13 8.99 -8.85
CA LEU A 36 -10.52 10.09 -9.59
C LEU A 36 -10.53 9.85 -11.11
N VAL A 37 -10.06 8.68 -11.56
CA VAL A 37 -10.06 8.30 -12.97
C VAL A 37 -11.49 8.23 -13.51
N ALA A 38 -12.42 7.65 -12.76
CA ALA A 38 -13.82 7.58 -13.15
C ALA A 38 -14.46 8.96 -13.29
N ARG A 39 -14.12 9.90 -12.39
CA ARG A 39 -14.60 11.28 -12.44
C ARG A 39 -14.15 12.00 -13.71
N PHE A 40 -12.90 11.77 -14.14
CA PHE A 40 -12.34 12.36 -15.36
C PHE A 40 -12.79 11.67 -16.64
N THR A 41 -13.07 10.37 -16.60
CA THR A 41 -13.45 9.58 -17.78
C THR A 41 -14.97 9.44 -17.96
N GLY A 42 -15.77 9.96 -17.01
CA GLY A 42 -17.24 9.87 -17.05
C GLY A 42 -17.79 8.49 -16.64
N ASN A 43 -16.96 7.64 -16.03
CA ASN A 43 -17.28 6.27 -15.64
C ASN A 43 -17.75 6.14 -14.17
N LEU A 44 -18.31 7.21 -13.61
CA LEU A 44 -18.93 7.17 -12.28
C LEU A 44 -20.30 6.51 -12.36
N THR A 45 -20.65 5.76 -11.31
CA THR A 45 -21.96 5.13 -11.15
C THR A 45 -22.61 5.63 -9.86
N GLU A 46 -23.89 5.30 -9.65
CA GLU A 46 -24.62 5.68 -8.43
C GLU A 46 -23.95 5.14 -7.14
N SER A 47 -23.28 3.99 -7.23
CA SER A 47 -22.63 3.31 -6.11
C SER A 47 -21.11 3.49 -6.06
N GLY A 48 -20.48 4.12 -7.07
CA GLY A 48 -19.03 4.27 -7.13
C GLY A 48 -18.52 4.53 -8.54
N PHE A 49 -17.83 3.54 -9.13
CA PHE A 49 -17.27 3.63 -10.47
C PHE A 49 -17.25 2.29 -11.19
N ALA A 50 -17.33 2.34 -12.52
CA ALA A 50 -17.23 1.19 -13.39
C ALA A 50 -16.25 1.46 -14.53
N LEU A 51 -14.98 1.08 -14.34
CA LEU A 51 -13.91 1.31 -15.32
C LEU A 51 -13.71 0.06 -16.18
N SER A 52 -13.79 0.22 -17.50
CA SER A 52 -13.52 -0.83 -18.48
C SER A 52 -12.51 -0.34 -19.53
N GLY A 53 -11.78 -1.26 -20.17
CA GLY A 53 -10.81 -0.92 -21.22
C GLY A 53 -9.68 0.01 -20.75
N THR A 54 -9.43 1.09 -21.50
CA THR A 54 -8.30 2.02 -21.26
C THR A 54 -8.36 2.70 -19.88
N PRO A 55 -9.50 3.23 -19.40
CA PRO A 55 -9.61 3.73 -18.02
C PRO A 55 -9.18 2.73 -16.94
N ALA A 56 -9.45 1.42 -17.13
CA ALA A 56 -9.01 0.40 -16.18
C ALA A 56 -7.49 0.22 -16.21
N LEU A 57 -6.86 0.22 -17.39
CA LEU A 57 -5.40 0.16 -17.52
C LEU A 57 -4.72 1.36 -16.86
N VAL A 58 -5.30 2.56 -17.02
CA VAL A 58 -4.80 3.78 -16.36
C VAL A 58 -4.88 3.65 -14.84
N LEU A 59 -5.99 3.15 -14.30
CA LEU A 59 -6.12 2.91 -12.86
C LEU A 59 -5.04 1.96 -12.35
N PHE A 60 -4.83 0.81 -13.01
CA PHE A 60 -3.77 -0.13 -12.62
C PHE A 60 -2.37 0.49 -12.67
N ALA A 61 -2.08 1.28 -13.71
CA ALA A 61 -0.82 2.00 -13.82
C ALA A 61 -0.63 3.01 -12.68
N LEU A 62 -1.68 3.75 -12.30
CA LEU A 62 -1.63 4.70 -11.19
C LEU A 62 -1.46 4.00 -9.83
N ILE A 63 -2.12 2.86 -9.62
CA ILE A 63 -1.94 2.07 -8.40
C ILE A 63 -0.51 1.55 -8.32
N ALA A 64 0.02 0.97 -9.40
CA ALA A 64 1.41 0.52 -9.45
C ALA A 64 2.39 1.68 -9.17
N LEU A 65 2.15 2.84 -9.79
CA LEU A 65 2.93 4.05 -9.56
C LEU A 65 2.85 4.50 -8.09
N TYR A 66 1.68 4.48 -7.46
CA TYR A 66 1.51 4.79 -6.04
C TYR A 66 2.37 3.88 -5.15
N PHE A 67 2.34 2.57 -5.37
CA PHE A 67 3.16 1.62 -4.61
C PHE A 67 4.66 1.82 -4.86
N ILE A 68 5.07 2.03 -6.11
CA ILE A 68 6.48 2.28 -6.47
C ILE A 68 6.97 3.58 -5.81
N LEU A 69 6.19 4.65 -5.87
CA LEU A 69 6.54 5.93 -5.23
C LEU A 69 6.54 5.80 -3.70
N GLY A 70 5.60 5.05 -3.12
CA GLY A 70 5.59 4.73 -1.69
C GLY A 70 6.90 4.07 -1.25
N VAL A 71 7.30 2.99 -1.94
CA VAL A 71 8.54 2.27 -1.66
C VAL A 71 9.77 3.15 -1.92
N LYS A 72 9.81 3.88 -3.05
CA LYS A 72 10.99 4.63 -3.51
C LYS A 72 11.22 5.95 -2.78
N LEU A 73 10.17 6.72 -2.49
CA LEU A 73 10.28 8.04 -1.85
C LEU A 73 10.18 7.97 -0.32
N PHE A 74 9.44 7.00 0.22
CA PHE A 74 9.09 6.97 1.64
C PHE A 74 9.58 5.74 2.40
N GLY A 75 10.30 4.82 1.74
CA GLY A 75 10.85 3.61 2.34
C GLY A 75 9.80 2.55 2.69
N GLY A 76 8.59 2.68 2.14
CA GLY A 76 7.43 1.85 2.45
C GLY A 76 6.12 2.60 2.17
N THR A 77 5.01 1.88 2.14
CA THR A 77 3.69 2.49 1.86
C THR A 77 3.16 3.32 3.04
N LEU A 78 2.17 4.18 2.80
CA LEU A 78 1.63 5.11 3.81
C LEU A 78 1.23 4.39 5.11
N TRP A 79 0.59 3.22 5.00
CA TRP A 79 0.18 2.44 6.17
C TRP A 79 1.31 1.65 6.84
N GLN A 80 2.37 1.28 6.11
CA GLN A 80 3.58 0.70 6.72
C GLN A 80 4.29 1.70 7.62
N ARG A 81 4.22 2.99 7.25
CA ARG A 81 4.75 4.10 8.05
C ARG A 81 3.88 4.40 9.27
N LEU A 82 2.55 4.39 9.10
CA LEU A 82 1.60 4.61 10.20
C LEU A 82 1.65 3.49 11.25
N LEU A 83 1.77 2.22 10.82
CA LEU A 83 1.89 1.07 11.74
C LEU A 83 3.28 0.91 12.37
N ARG A 84 4.22 1.84 12.11
CA ARG A 84 5.59 1.81 12.65
C ARG A 84 6.29 0.47 12.35
N ALA A 85 5.96 -0.16 11.22
CA ALA A 85 6.70 -1.29 10.67
C ALA A 85 7.95 -0.83 9.90
N ASN A 86 8.29 0.45 10.03
CA ASN A 86 9.50 1.02 9.46
C ASN A 86 10.68 0.58 10.32
N ARG A 87 11.46 -0.37 9.81
CA ARG A 87 12.78 -0.70 10.34
C ARG A 87 13.64 0.56 10.17
N ARG A 88 13.66 1.41 11.21
CA ARG A 88 14.65 2.50 11.31
C ARG A 88 16.02 1.82 11.17
N ARG A 89 16.70 2.07 10.05
CA ARG A 89 18.15 1.99 10.04
C ARG A 89 18.70 3.20 10.78
#